data_AF-A0A0G4LRM0-F1
#
_entry.id   AF-A0A0G4LRM0-F1
#
_cell.length_a   1.000
_cell.length_b   1.000
_cell.length_c   1.000
_cell.angle_alpha   90.00
_cell.angle_beta   90.00
_cell.angle_gamma   90.00
#
_symmetry.space_group_name_H-M   'P 1'
#
loop_
_entity.id
_entity.type
_entity.pdbx_description
1 polymer ?
#
loop_
_entity_poly.entity_id
_entity_poly.type
_entity_poly.pdbx_seq_one_letter_code
_entity_poly.pdbx_strand_id
1 'polypeptide(L)'
;MLNGTAVHRMELDPAAHGNTFDFPPPAYYGTERRRLQKVGAWLSKFASAGFTMFACGDEATLQEAPCPALAPHVRSTPAPRKGKAADFVAKYIPLVDRERGEGGVAGRFRHTLLSTSVPLKATVYAEWHDDRLVPWLHFVPLDNSFRDLYNVLDYFTDGDAERDDRDAGVWGRVGIGRIKRGDKAARWIAESGRAWASRVLRREDMRLYVWRLLLEWARVCDENREKLGFVGDLV
;
A
#
# COMPACT_ATOMS: atom_id res chain seq x y z
N MET A 1 9.03 -11.37 -3.56
CA MET A 1 9.30 -9.92 -3.62
C MET A 1 10.15 -9.46 -2.43
N LEU A 2 9.69 -9.57 -1.18
CA LEU A 2 10.43 -9.00 -0.02
C LEU A 2 11.49 -9.92 0.62
N ASN A 3 11.81 -11.07 0.02
CA ASN A 3 12.87 -11.96 0.52
C ASN A 3 14.22 -11.52 -0.06
N GLY A 4 15.07 -10.94 0.78
CA GLY A 4 16.38 -10.41 0.38
C GLY A 4 17.30 -11.45 -0.27
N THR A 5 17.30 -12.70 0.18
CA THR A 5 18.09 -13.78 -0.42
C THR A 5 17.62 -14.11 -1.83
N ALA A 6 16.30 -14.18 -2.05
CA ALA A 6 15.75 -14.46 -3.38
C ALA A 6 16.06 -13.31 -4.36
N VAL A 7 15.91 -12.06 -3.91
CA VAL A 7 16.25 -10.88 -4.72
C VAL A 7 17.74 -10.83 -5.02
N HIS A 8 18.61 -11.12 -4.04
CA HIS A 8 20.06 -11.15 -4.25
C HIS A 8 20.49 -12.15 -5.33
N ARG A 9 19.85 -13.32 -5.40
CA ARG A 9 20.10 -14.30 -6.48
C ARG A 9 19.75 -13.73 -7.85
N MET A 10 18.62 -13.02 -7.95
CA MET A 10 18.18 -12.37 -9.20
C MET A 10 19.03 -11.16 -9.58
N GLU A 11 19.77 -10.57 -8.63
CA GLU A 11 20.74 -9.50 -8.92
C GLU A 11 22.02 -10.04 -9.58
N LEU A 12 22.43 -11.26 -9.21
CA LEU A 12 23.66 -11.90 -9.68
C LEU A 12 23.48 -12.67 -10.99
N ASP A 13 22.33 -13.33 -11.17
CA ASP A 13 22.02 -14.15 -12.33
C ASP A 13 20.85 -13.56 -13.14
N PRO A 14 21.10 -13.03 -14.35
CA PRO A 14 20.05 -12.52 -15.23
C PRO A 14 19.02 -13.57 -15.66
N ALA A 15 19.36 -14.87 -15.62
CA ALA A 15 18.44 -15.95 -15.94
C ALA A 15 17.56 -16.36 -14.75
N ALA A 16 17.90 -15.95 -13.53
CA ALA A 16 17.12 -16.27 -12.35
C ALA A 16 15.81 -15.46 -12.31
N HIS A 17 14.69 -16.17 -12.19
CA HIS A 17 13.36 -15.57 -12.08
C HIS A 17 12.74 -15.81 -10.69
N GLY A 18 11.86 -14.92 -10.26
CA GLY A 18 11.07 -15.11 -9.05
C GLY A 18 9.88 -16.02 -9.33
N ASN A 19 9.47 -16.83 -8.35
CA ASN A 19 8.33 -17.74 -8.53
C ASN A 19 7.00 -17.00 -8.75
N THR A 20 6.87 -15.80 -8.18
CA THR A 20 5.61 -15.04 -8.14
C THR A 20 5.80 -13.56 -8.43
N PHE A 21 7.00 -13.15 -8.89
CA PHE A 21 7.30 -11.75 -9.18
C PHE A 21 8.45 -11.58 -10.14
N ASP A 22 8.41 -10.46 -10.87
CA ASP A 22 9.48 -10.06 -11.77
C ASP A 22 10.46 -9.11 -11.06
N PHE A 23 11.74 -9.27 -11.37
CA PHE A 23 12.76 -8.26 -11.06
C PHE A 23 13.14 -7.55 -12.37
N PRO A 24 12.57 -6.37 -12.65
CA PRO A 24 12.71 -5.75 -13.97
C PRO A 24 14.18 -5.37 -14.27
N PRO A 25 14.64 -5.33 -15.52
CA PRO A 25 16.00 -4.88 -15.82
C PRO A 25 16.34 -3.49 -15.24
N PRO A 26 17.63 -3.18 -14.97
CA PRO A 26 18.05 -1.87 -14.46
C PRO A 26 17.67 -0.69 -15.38
N ALA A 27 17.39 -0.95 -16.66
CA ALA A 27 16.94 0.06 -17.62
C ALA A 27 15.59 0.70 -17.25
N TYR A 28 14.69 -0.04 -16.60
CA TYR A 28 13.40 0.50 -16.16
C TYR A 28 13.55 1.41 -14.94
N TYR A 29 14.38 0.98 -13.99
CA TYR A 29 14.61 1.70 -12.75
C TYR A 29 16.08 1.61 -12.35
N GLY A 30 16.80 2.72 -12.55
CA GLY A 30 18.26 2.81 -12.40
C GLY A 30 18.72 3.37 -11.06
N THR A 31 18.16 2.88 -9.94
CA THR A 31 18.58 3.29 -8.60
C THR A 31 20.02 2.88 -8.28
N GLU A 32 20.68 3.60 -7.37
CA GLU A 32 22.07 3.31 -6.99
C GLU A 32 22.20 1.90 -6.40
N ARG A 33 21.28 1.50 -5.50
CA ARG A 33 21.28 0.15 -4.91
C ARG A 33 21.18 -0.95 -5.96
N ARG A 34 20.40 -0.74 -7.02
CA ARG A 34 20.27 -1.71 -8.13
C ARG A 34 21.55 -1.80 -8.95
N ARG A 35 22.18 -0.66 -9.24
CA ARG A 35 23.48 -0.65 -9.95
C ARG A 35 24.57 -1.34 -9.14
N LEU A 36 24.53 -1.21 -7.82
CA LEU A 36 25.47 -1.85 -6.91
C LEU A 36 25.10 -3.29 -6.53
N GLN A 37 23.98 -3.84 -7.04
CA GLN A 37 23.47 -5.18 -6.69
C GLN A 37 23.30 -5.40 -5.17
N LYS A 38 22.79 -4.37 -4.48
CA LYS A 38 22.63 -4.33 -3.01
C LYS A 38 21.17 -4.36 -2.56
N VAL A 39 20.21 -4.56 -3.45
CA VAL A 39 18.77 -4.57 -3.09
C VAL A 39 18.48 -5.72 -2.13
N GLY A 40 18.98 -6.93 -2.42
CA GLY A 40 18.75 -8.09 -1.55
C GLY A 40 19.30 -7.90 -0.13
N ALA A 41 20.54 -7.41 -0.01
CA ALA A 41 21.17 -7.12 1.27
C ALA A 41 20.45 -6.00 2.04
N TRP A 42 19.94 -4.98 1.33
CA TRP A 42 19.17 -3.89 1.91
C TRP A 42 17.81 -4.35 2.43
N LEU A 43 17.06 -5.13 1.66
CA LEU A 43 15.75 -5.66 2.07
C LEU A 43 15.86 -6.46 3.38
N SER A 44 16.90 -7.28 3.51
CA SER A 44 17.15 -8.07 4.73
C SER A 44 17.31 -7.25 6.01
N LYS A 45 17.57 -5.92 5.92
CA LYS A 45 17.71 -5.05 7.09
C LYS A 45 16.39 -4.65 7.73
N PHE A 46 15.30 -4.55 6.95
CA PHE A 46 14.05 -3.96 7.44
C PHE A 46 12.77 -4.67 6.95
N ALA A 47 12.84 -5.47 5.89
CA ALA A 47 11.66 -6.15 5.35
C ALA A 47 11.40 -7.44 6.14
N SER A 48 10.30 -7.46 6.90
CA SER A 48 9.76 -8.65 7.53
C SER A 48 8.37 -8.93 6.97
N ALA A 49 8.28 -9.84 5.99
CA ALA A 49 7.04 -10.25 5.37
C ALA A 49 6.76 -11.74 5.65
N GLY A 50 5.52 -12.04 6.02
CA GLY A 50 5.05 -13.39 6.27
C GLY A 50 3.53 -13.43 6.25
N PHE A 51 2.98 -14.63 6.17
CA PHE A 51 1.54 -14.83 6.28
C PHE A 51 1.16 -14.97 7.76
N THR A 52 0.02 -14.39 8.12
CA THR A 52 -0.51 -14.45 9.49
C THR A 52 -1.33 -15.70 9.75
N MET A 53 -1.84 -16.32 8.68
CA MET A 53 -2.65 -17.53 8.72
C MET A 53 -2.49 -18.25 7.38
N PHE A 54 -2.48 -19.58 7.44
CA PHE A 54 -2.60 -20.44 6.27
C PHE A 54 -3.94 -21.18 6.32
N ALA A 55 -4.51 -21.43 5.15
CA ALA A 55 -5.73 -22.19 4.98
C ALA A 55 -5.44 -23.27 3.93
N CYS A 56 -5.21 -24.49 4.38
CA CYS A 56 -4.88 -25.63 3.54
C CYS A 56 -5.90 -26.73 3.81
N GLY A 57 -6.65 -27.15 2.79
CA GLY A 57 -7.73 -28.14 2.92
C GLY A 57 -9.13 -27.52 2.90
N ASP A 58 -10.13 -28.37 3.14
CA ASP A 58 -11.54 -27.98 3.26
C ASP A 58 -11.79 -27.22 4.56
N GLU A 59 -12.93 -26.53 4.71
CA GLU A 59 -13.23 -25.72 5.92
C GLU A 59 -13.09 -26.50 7.24
N ALA A 60 -13.21 -27.83 7.21
CA ALA A 60 -13.05 -28.73 8.36
C ALA A 60 -11.58 -29.05 8.75
N THR A 61 -10.60 -28.80 7.86
CA THR A 61 -9.18 -29.15 8.05
C THR A 61 -8.25 -27.95 7.94
N LEU A 62 -8.76 -26.75 8.22
CA LEU A 62 -7.96 -25.52 8.32
C LEU A 62 -6.84 -25.68 9.36
N GLN A 63 -5.66 -26.09 8.89
CA GLN A 63 -4.46 -26.14 9.69
C GLN A 63 -3.83 -24.74 9.75
N GLU A 64 -3.43 -24.30 10.95
CA GLU A 64 -2.62 -23.08 11.14
C GLU A 64 -1.17 -23.23 10.63
N ALA A 65 -0.85 -24.35 9.97
CA ALA A 65 0.44 -24.65 9.40
C ALA A 65 0.47 -24.37 7.88
N PRO A 66 1.63 -23.94 7.33
CA PRO A 66 1.79 -23.82 5.88
C PRO A 66 1.49 -25.15 5.17
N CYS A 67 0.83 -25.09 4.01
CA CYS A 67 0.57 -26.29 3.22
C CYS A 67 1.91 -26.95 2.87
N PRO A 68 2.04 -28.29 2.89
CA PRO A 68 3.30 -28.96 2.57
C PRO A 68 3.95 -28.50 1.26
N ALA A 69 3.13 -28.23 0.23
CA ALA A 69 3.57 -27.71 -1.06
C ALA A 69 4.13 -26.27 -1.00
N LEU A 70 3.60 -25.43 -0.10
CA LEU A 70 4.00 -24.03 0.03
C LEU A 70 5.06 -23.80 1.12
N ALA A 71 5.19 -24.74 2.07
CA ALA A 71 6.09 -24.64 3.22
C ALA A 71 7.53 -24.22 2.89
N PRO A 72 8.16 -24.62 1.77
CA PRO A 72 9.50 -24.17 1.40
C PRO A 72 9.57 -22.68 1.00
N HIS A 73 8.45 -22.09 0.60
CA HIS A 73 8.39 -20.76 -0.03
C HIS A 73 7.74 -19.69 0.84
N VAL A 74 7.04 -20.08 1.90
CA VAL A 74 6.27 -19.17 2.76
C VAL A 74 6.72 -19.26 4.20
N ARG A 75 6.58 -18.16 4.93
CA ARG A 75 6.88 -18.08 6.36
C ARG A 75 5.61 -17.64 7.10
N SER A 76 5.30 -18.34 8.20
CA SER A 76 4.29 -17.88 9.15
C SER A 76 4.90 -16.80 10.05
N THR A 77 4.16 -15.71 10.25
CA THR A 77 4.48 -14.66 11.21
C THR A 77 3.26 -14.46 12.11
N PRO A 78 3.43 -14.27 13.42
CA PRO A 78 2.30 -14.01 14.30
C PRO A 78 1.45 -12.85 13.78
N ALA A 79 0.13 -13.00 13.80
CA ALA A 79 -0.75 -11.90 13.49
C ALA A 79 -0.46 -10.71 14.44
N PRO A 80 -0.50 -9.47 13.94
CA PRO A 80 -0.51 -8.30 14.82
C PRO A 80 -1.63 -8.46 15.86
N ARG A 81 -1.42 -8.01 17.10
CA ARG A 81 -2.46 -8.06 18.13
C ARG A 81 -3.71 -7.33 17.61
N LYS A 82 -4.90 -7.91 17.76
CA LYS A 82 -6.14 -7.24 17.33
C LYS A 82 -6.37 -5.96 18.15
N GLY A 83 -6.51 -4.83 17.47
CA GLY A 83 -6.85 -3.53 18.08
C GLY A 83 -6.43 -2.35 17.20
N LYS A 84 -7.18 -1.24 17.25
CA LYS A 84 -7.00 -0.05 16.38
C LYS A 84 -5.56 0.50 16.29
N ALA A 85 -4.72 0.24 17.29
CA ALA A 85 -3.34 0.70 17.36
C ALA A 85 -2.30 -0.36 16.95
N ALA A 86 -2.66 -1.65 16.99
CA ALA A 86 -1.71 -2.75 16.79
C ALA A 86 -1.61 -3.22 15.33
N ASP A 87 -2.53 -2.81 14.45
CA ASP A 87 -2.45 -3.02 13.00
C ASP A 87 -1.40 -2.10 12.30
N PHE A 88 -0.88 -1.08 13.01
CA PHE A 88 -0.06 0.01 12.45
C PHE A 88 1.36 0.10 13.03
N VAL A 89 2.01 -1.04 13.24
CA VAL A 89 3.40 -1.06 13.73
C VAL A 89 4.41 -0.76 12.60
N ALA A 90 3.98 -0.80 11.33
CA ALA A 90 4.85 -0.61 10.17
C ALA A 90 4.73 0.81 9.57
N LYS A 91 5.86 1.38 9.14
CA LYS A 91 5.89 2.69 8.45
C LYS A 91 5.18 2.66 7.09
N TYR A 92 5.32 1.57 6.35
CA TYR A 92 4.78 1.40 5.00
C TYR A 92 3.86 0.19 4.98
N ILE A 93 2.62 0.38 4.50
CA ILE A 93 1.61 -0.68 4.47
C ILE A 93 1.19 -0.90 3.03
N PRO A 94 1.60 -2.04 2.42
CA PRO A 94 1.10 -2.42 1.10
C PRO A 94 -0.36 -2.86 1.22
N LEU A 95 -1.19 -2.30 0.35
CA LEU A 95 -2.61 -2.59 0.24
C LEU A 95 -2.85 -3.10 -1.18
N VAL A 96 -3.32 -4.34 -1.25
CA VAL A 96 -3.46 -5.09 -2.50
C VAL A 96 -4.88 -5.59 -2.62
N ASP A 97 -5.33 -5.78 -3.85
CA ASP A 97 -6.64 -6.33 -4.11
C ASP A 97 -6.78 -7.74 -3.57
N ARG A 98 -7.91 -8.00 -2.92
CA ARG A 98 -8.26 -9.23 -2.17
C ARG A 98 -7.67 -9.28 -0.77
N GLU A 99 -8.43 -8.71 0.17
CA GLU A 99 -8.24 -8.95 1.58
C GLU A 99 -9.50 -9.57 2.20
N ARG A 100 -9.35 -10.73 2.85
CA ARG A 100 -10.43 -11.39 3.60
C ARG A 100 -10.50 -10.74 4.98
N GLY A 101 -11.59 -10.01 5.26
CA GLY A 101 -11.80 -9.35 6.56
C GLY A 101 -12.94 -8.33 6.51
N GLU A 102 -13.37 -7.83 7.67
CA GLU A 102 -14.41 -6.80 7.76
C GLU A 102 -13.98 -5.53 7.01
N GLY A 103 -14.70 -5.19 5.94
CA GLY A 103 -14.46 -3.98 5.14
C GLY A 103 -13.57 -4.14 3.90
N GLY A 104 -12.98 -5.32 3.66
CA GLY A 104 -12.13 -5.57 2.50
C GLY A 104 -10.98 -4.56 2.33
N VAL A 105 -10.52 -4.38 1.09
CA VAL A 105 -9.43 -3.45 0.72
C VAL A 105 -9.78 -2.00 1.10
N ALA A 106 -11.02 -1.57 0.82
CA ALA A 106 -11.53 -0.23 1.16
C ALA A 106 -11.46 0.08 2.67
N GLY A 107 -11.84 -0.89 3.49
CA GLY A 107 -11.87 -0.77 4.95
C GLY A 107 -10.47 -0.62 5.52
N ARG A 108 -9.53 -1.47 5.10
CA ARG A 108 -8.13 -1.38 5.56
C ARG A 108 -7.42 -0.16 4.99
N PHE A 109 -7.74 0.24 3.76
CA PHE A 109 -7.19 1.47 3.18
C PHE A 109 -7.61 2.70 3.97
N ARG A 110 -8.90 2.84 4.28
CA ARG A 110 -9.40 3.93 5.13
C ARG A 110 -8.78 3.91 6.52
N HIS A 111 -8.67 2.74 7.14
CA HIS A 111 -8.02 2.60 8.45
C HIS A 111 -6.55 3.06 8.38
N THR A 112 -5.83 2.63 7.33
CA THR A 112 -4.42 3.00 7.10
C THR A 112 -4.25 4.50 6.87
N LEU A 113 -5.12 5.12 6.07
CA LEU A 113 -5.13 6.57 5.88
C LEU A 113 -5.32 7.33 7.20
N LEU A 114 -6.16 6.82 8.11
CA LEU A 114 -6.40 7.44 9.41
C LEU A 114 -5.27 7.18 10.43
N SER A 115 -4.30 6.32 10.07
CA SER A 115 -3.11 6.02 10.86
C SER A 115 -1.96 7.00 10.59
N THR A 116 -0.79 6.74 11.18
CA THR A 116 0.46 7.46 10.89
C THR A 116 1.37 6.71 9.91
N SER A 117 0.85 5.69 9.23
CA SER A 117 1.58 4.88 8.25
C SER A 117 1.34 5.38 6.83
N VAL A 118 2.27 5.13 5.92
CA VAL A 118 2.09 5.43 4.49
C VAL A 118 1.36 4.27 3.80
N PRO A 119 0.17 4.49 3.22
CA PRO A 119 -0.49 3.49 2.39
C PRO A 119 0.22 3.39 1.04
N LEU A 120 0.65 2.18 0.67
CA LEU A 120 1.09 1.85 -0.68
C LEU A 120 -0.03 1.07 -1.38
N LYS A 121 -0.80 1.70 -2.27
CA LYS A 121 -2.02 1.14 -2.84
C LYS A 121 -1.77 0.59 -4.25
N ALA A 122 -1.97 -0.71 -4.43
CA ALA A 122 -2.03 -1.39 -5.72
C ALA A 122 -3.45 -1.95 -5.89
N THR A 123 -4.23 -1.37 -6.82
CA THR A 123 -5.60 -1.84 -7.09
C THR A 123 -5.97 -1.75 -8.57
N VAL A 124 -6.88 -2.61 -9.02
CA VAL A 124 -7.61 -2.53 -10.28
C VAL A 124 -9.08 -2.11 -10.06
N TYR A 125 -9.54 -2.06 -8.81
CA TYR A 125 -10.93 -1.73 -8.49
C TYR A 125 -11.11 -0.23 -8.31
N ALA A 126 -12.23 0.27 -8.82
CA ALA A 126 -12.73 1.60 -8.48
C ALA A 126 -13.48 1.55 -7.15
N GLU A 127 -13.15 2.45 -6.24
CA GLU A 127 -13.77 2.57 -4.93
C GLU A 127 -14.50 3.92 -4.80
N TRP A 128 -15.56 3.94 -4.00
CA TRP A 128 -16.45 5.13 -3.84
C TRP A 128 -15.73 6.42 -3.42
N HIS A 129 -14.53 6.30 -2.86
CA HIS A 129 -13.74 7.40 -2.32
C HIS A 129 -12.57 7.83 -3.21
N ASP A 130 -12.36 7.20 -4.36
CA ASP A 130 -11.16 7.45 -5.18
C ASP A 130 -11.07 8.90 -5.67
N ASP A 131 -12.20 9.51 -6.06
CA ASP A 131 -12.25 10.93 -6.48
C ASP A 131 -11.91 11.91 -5.36
N ARG A 132 -11.92 11.44 -4.10
CA ARG A 132 -11.57 12.26 -2.93
C ARG A 132 -10.10 12.18 -2.60
N LEU A 133 -9.33 11.26 -3.18
CA LEU A 133 -7.95 11.00 -2.79
C LEU A 133 -7.00 11.21 -3.96
N VAL A 134 -5.88 11.88 -3.72
CA VAL A 134 -4.91 12.22 -4.76
C VAL A 134 -3.65 11.37 -4.58
N PRO A 135 -3.20 10.63 -5.60
CA PRO A 135 -1.96 9.87 -5.54
C PRO A 135 -0.77 10.80 -5.31
N TRP A 136 0.25 10.31 -4.61
CA TRP A 136 1.44 11.06 -4.15
C TRP A 136 1.20 12.18 -3.14
N LEU A 137 -0.06 12.50 -2.83
CA LEU A 137 -0.43 13.44 -1.76
C LEU A 137 -0.98 12.72 -0.54
N HIS A 138 -1.95 11.82 -0.72
CA HIS A 138 -2.61 11.11 0.37
C HIS A 138 -2.14 9.65 0.52
N PHE A 139 -1.66 9.05 -0.55
CA PHE A 139 -1.16 7.68 -0.59
C PHE A 139 -0.15 7.54 -1.73
N VAL A 140 0.58 6.43 -1.74
CA VAL A 140 1.54 6.11 -2.80
C VAL A 140 0.90 5.08 -3.74
N PRO A 141 0.68 5.40 -5.03
CA PRO A 141 0.23 4.41 -5.99
C PRO A 141 1.35 3.40 -6.27
N LEU A 142 0.99 2.13 -6.37
CA LEU A 142 1.87 1.05 -6.81
C LEU A 142 1.30 0.39 -8.06
N ASP A 143 2.21 -0.05 -8.94
CA ASP A 143 1.89 -0.93 -10.05
C ASP A 143 1.37 -2.28 -9.53
N ASN A 144 0.31 -2.83 -10.14
CA ASN A 144 -0.26 -4.13 -9.75
C ASN A 144 0.69 -5.31 -9.97
N SER A 145 1.73 -5.14 -10.80
CA SER A 145 2.85 -6.09 -10.97
C SER A 145 3.94 -5.93 -9.89
N PHE A 146 3.88 -4.89 -9.06
CA PHE A 146 4.85 -4.53 -8.02
C PHE A 146 6.28 -4.31 -8.52
N ARG A 147 6.47 -4.06 -9.82
CA ARG A 147 7.79 -3.83 -10.43
C ARG A 147 8.48 -2.56 -9.92
N ASP A 148 7.70 -1.60 -9.46
CA ASP A 148 8.12 -0.31 -8.90
C ASP A 148 8.40 -0.35 -7.39
N LEU A 149 7.96 -1.40 -6.68
CA LEU A 149 8.01 -1.52 -5.22
C LEU A 149 9.40 -1.20 -4.63
N TYR A 150 10.47 -1.80 -5.20
CA TYR A 150 11.82 -1.59 -4.68
C TYR A 150 12.28 -0.14 -4.82
N ASN A 151 11.88 0.56 -5.87
CA ASN A 151 12.32 1.93 -6.12
C ASN A 151 11.55 2.92 -5.25
N VAL A 152 10.25 2.66 -5.04
CA VAL A 152 9.42 3.41 -4.09
C VAL A 152 10.01 3.29 -2.68
N LEU A 153 10.33 2.07 -2.25
CA LEU A 153 10.96 1.84 -0.95
C LEU A 153 12.38 2.43 -0.87
N ASP A 154 13.18 2.36 -1.94
CA ASP A 154 14.52 2.95 -1.98
C ASP A 154 14.46 4.47 -1.83
N TYR A 155 13.51 5.12 -2.51
CA TYR A 155 13.25 6.56 -2.38
C TYR A 155 12.90 6.93 -0.94
N PHE A 156 11.93 6.26 -0.31
CA PHE A 156 11.48 6.61 1.04
C PHE A 156 12.46 6.19 2.16
N THR A 157 13.37 5.26 1.88
CA THR A 157 14.47 4.91 2.80
C THR A 157 15.79 5.62 2.46
N ASP A 158 15.73 6.51 1.46
CA ASP A 158 16.77 7.46 1.01
C ASP A 158 18.11 6.86 0.58
N GLY A 159 18.12 5.60 0.13
CA GLY A 159 19.38 4.98 -0.33
C GLY A 159 20.46 4.91 0.77
N ASP A 160 21.58 4.25 0.45
CA ASP A 160 22.79 4.27 1.29
C ASP A 160 23.65 5.50 0.96
N ALA A 161 23.13 6.44 0.17
CA ALA A 161 23.82 7.66 -0.20
C ALA A 161 24.03 8.50 1.06
N GLU A 162 25.25 8.44 1.58
CA GLU A 162 25.85 9.41 2.47
C GLU A 162 26.04 10.70 1.67
N ARG A 163 24.93 11.35 1.33
CA ARG A 163 24.95 12.57 0.52
C ARG A 163 25.40 13.68 1.44
N ASP A 164 26.58 14.21 1.13
CA ASP A 164 27.29 15.27 1.86
C ASP A 164 26.34 16.32 2.43
N ASP A 165 26.44 16.54 3.75
CA ASP A 165 25.64 17.49 4.55
C ASP A 165 25.74 18.96 4.08
N ARG A 166 26.52 19.23 3.02
CA ARG A 166 26.72 20.56 2.43
C ARG A 166 25.49 21.09 1.69
N ASP A 167 24.66 20.20 1.14
CA ASP A 167 23.39 20.56 0.47
C ASP A 167 22.16 20.36 1.37
N ALA A 168 22.37 19.93 2.61
CA ALA A 168 21.35 19.94 3.63
C ALA A 168 21.23 21.37 4.14
N GLY A 169 20.28 22.13 3.58
CA GLY A 169 19.92 23.45 4.09
C GLY A 169 19.69 23.44 5.60
N VAL A 170 19.61 24.64 6.20
CA VAL A 170 19.61 24.92 7.66
C VAL A 170 18.95 23.87 8.59
N TRP A 171 17.89 23.20 8.14
CA TRP A 171 17.17 22.13 8.83
C TRP A 171 17.94 20.80 9.02
N GLY A 172 19.00 20.52 8.26
CA GLY A 172 19.82 19.31 8.42
C GLY A 172 20.89 19.38 9.53
N ARG A 173 21.17 20.59 10.03
CA ARG A 173 22.24 20.85 11.02
C ARG A 173 21.77 20.78 12.48
N VAL A 174 20.47 20.82 12.73
CA VAL A 174 19.90 20.73 14.08
C VAL A 174 19.71 19.24 14.37
N GLY A 175 20.56 18.68 15.25
CA GLY A 175 20.73 17.24 15.54
C GLY A 175 19.51 16.48 16.10
N ILE A 176 18.36 16.63 15.48
CA ILE A 176 17.25 15.68 15.51
C ILE A 176 17.61 14.66 14.43
N GLY A 177 18.11 13.49 14.84
CA GLY A 177 18.83 12.53 14.00
C GLY A 177 18.41 12.47 12.53
N ARG A 178 19.39 12.58 11.62
CA ARG A 178 19.32 12.56 10.14
C ARG A 178 17.95 12.10 9.58
N ILE A 179 16.96 12.99 9.55
CA ILE A 179 15.70 12.75 8.83
C ILE A 179 16.04 12.92 7.35
N LYS A 180 16.22 11.79 6.68
CA LYS A 180 16.55 11.75 5.26
C LYS A 180 15.33 12.25 4.42
N ARG A 181 15.56 12.76 3.19
CA ARG A 181 14.55 13.52 2.41
C ARG A 181 13.28 12.72 2.10
N GLY A 182 13.44 11.47 1.72
CA GLY A 182 12.41 10.45 1.52
C GLY A 182 11.64 10.13 2.79
N ASP A 183 12.27 9.98 3.96
CA ASP A 183 11.51 9.75 5.21
C ASP A 183 10.63 10.98 5.55
N LYS A 184 11.12 12.20 5.27
CA LYS A 184 10.30 13.42 5.36
C LYS A 184 9.13 13.42 4.37
N ALA A 185 9.35 12.98 3.14
CA ALA A 185 8.31 12.86 2.12
C ALA A 185 7.25 11.81 2.52
N ALA A 186 7.69 10.65 3.02
CA ALA A 186 6.82 9.60 3.55
C ALA A 186 5.93 10.14 4.68
N ARG A 187 6.54 10.84 5.65
CA ARG A 187 5.82 11.48 6.75
C ARG A 187 4.79 12.49 6.26
N TRP A 188 5.16 13.33 5.30
CA TRP A 188 4.26 14.32 4.71
C TRP A 188 3.02 13.66 4.07
N ILE A 189 3.21 12.58 3.31
CA ILE A 189 2.11 11.83 2.68
C ILE A 189 1.19 11.23 3.76
N ALA A 190 1.76 10.59 4.78
CA ALA A 190 0.98 9.98 5.86
C ALA A 190 0.14 11.03 6.64
N GLU A 191 0.76 12.15 7.04
CA GLU A 191 0.08 13.20 7.80
C GLU A 191 -0.98 13.93 6.95
N SER A 192 -0.68 14.20 5.68
CA SER A 192 -1.61 14.84 4.73
C SER A 192 -2.80 13.93 4.44
N GLY A 193 -2.54 12.65 4.14
CA GLY A 193 -3.57 11.63 3.93
C GLY A 193 -4.48 11.48 5.14
N ARG A 194 -3.91 11.45 6.36
CA ARG A 194 -4.67 11.39 7.62
C ARG A 194 -5.54 12.62 7.84
N ALA A 195 -4.97 13.81 7.69
CA ALA A 195 -5.69 15.06 7.89
C ALA A 195 -6.87 15.17 6.92
N TRP A 196 -6.67 14.79 5.66
CA TRP A 196 -7.70 14.84 4.63
C TRP A 196 -8.76 13.74 4.79
N ALA A 197 -8.36 12.48 5.00
CA ALA A 197 -9.28 11.37 5.23
C ALA A 197 -10.20 11.61 6.44
N SER A 198 -9.70 12.28 7.48
CA SER A 198 -10.50 12.66 8.65
C SER A 198 -11.64 13.64 8.33
N ARG A 199 -11.57 14.32 7.18
CA ARG A 199 -12.56 15.32 6.74
C ARG A 199 -13.53 14.76 5.70
N VAL A 200 -13.06 13.89 4.80
CA VAL A 200 -13.85 13.47 3.62
C VAL A 200 -14.24 11.99 3.60
N LEU A 201 -13.70 11.17 4.52
CA LEU A 201 -14.00 9.75 4.64
C LEU A 201 -14.65 9.43 5.99
N ARG A 202 -15.47 10.33 6.55
CA ARG A 202 -16.15 10.08 7.82
C ARG A 202 -17.32 9.11 7.60
N ARG A 203 -17.91 8.65 8.70
CA ARG A 203 -19.04 7.72 8.63
C ARG A 203 -20.27 8.37 8.00
N GLU A 204 -20.42 9.66 8.20
CA GLU A 204 -21.44 10.52 7.61
C GLU A 204 -21.27 10.57 6.09
N ASP A 205 -20.04 10.77 5.61
CA ASP A 205 -19.74 10.85 4.17
C ASP A 205 -20.05 9.51 3.47
N MET A 206 -19.72 8.38 4.11
CA MET A 206 -20.07 7.04 3.62
C MET A 206 -21.58 6.83 3.55
N ARG A 207 -22.33 7.23 4.59
CA ARG A 207 -23.79 7.13 4.62
C ARG A 207 -24.44 7.96 3.52
N LEU A 208 -23.98 9.19 3.33
CA LEU A 208 -24.48 10.09 2.28
C LEU A 208 -24.20 9.52 0.89
N TYR A 209 -23.00 8.96 0.67
CA TYR A 209 -22.66 8.31 -0.59
C TYR A 209 -23.62 7.15 -0.90
N VAL A 210 -23.79 6.21 0.05
CA VAL A 210 -24.66 5.04 -0.14
C VAL A 210 -26.11 5.47 -0.34
N TRP A 211 -26.59 6.45 0.44
CA TRP A 211 -27.95 6.98 0.27
C TRP A 211 -28.16 7.58 -1.12
N ARG A 212 -27.23 8.43 -1.59
CA ARG A 212 -27.32 9.01 -2.93
C ARG A 212 -27.25 7.95 -4.02
N LEU A 213 -26.36 6.96 -3.86
CA LEU A 213 -26.25 5.85 -4.79
C LEU A 213 -27.57 5.09 -4.94
N LEU A 214 -28.25 4.80 -3.82
CA LEU A 214 -29.55 4.11 -3.85
C LEU A 214 -30.65 4.97 -4.51
N LEU A 215 -30.64 6.28 -4.28
CA LEU A 215 -31.60 7.19 -4.93
C LEU A 215 -31.38 7.27 -6.44
N GLU A 216 -30.13 7.42 -6.90
CA GLU A 216 -29.81 7.46 -8.33
C GLU A 216 -30.06 6.11 -8.99
N TRP A 217 -29.75 5.01 -8.29
CA TRP A 217 -30.07 3.66 -8.76
C TRP A 217 -31.57 3.46 -8.94
N ALA A 218 -32.38 3.86 -7.95
CA ALA A 218 -33.83 3.80 -8.05
C ALA A 218 -34.35 4.62 -9.24
N ARG A 219 -33.80 5.82 -9.47
CA ARG A 219 -34.14 6.65 -10.63
C ARG A 219 -33.78 5.96 -11.96
N VAL A 220 -32.61 5.33 -12.06
CA VAL A 220 -32.18 4.61 -13.28
C VAL A 220 -33.09 3.41 -13.57
N CYS A 221 -33.53 2.70 -12.53
CA CYS A 221 -34.42 1.54 -12.65
C CYS A 221 -35.88 1.90 -12.92
N ASP A 222 -36.30 3.15 -12.73
CA ASP A 222 -37.69 3.55 -12.92
C ASP A 222 -38.07 3.61 -14.42
N GLU A 223 -39.19 2.99 -14.79
CA GLU A 223 -39.69 3.00 -16.17
C GLU A 223 -40.04 4.42 -16.64
N ASN A 224 -40.45 5.31 -15.72
CA ASN A 224 -40.78 6.70 -15.99
C ASN A 224 -39.60 7.66 -15.80
N ARG A 225 -38.35 7.15 -15.77
CA ARG A 225 -37.14 7.96 -15.50
C ARG A 225 -36.96 9.21 -16.37
N GLU A 226 -37.50 9.20 -17.59
CA GLU A 226 -37.45 10.34 -18.53
C GLU A 226 -38.32 11.53 -18.07
N LYS A 227 -39.29 11.27 -17.18
CA LYS A 227 -40.20 12.26 -16.59
C LYS A 227 -39.88 12.54 -15.12
N LEU A 228 -39.03 11.72 -14.49
CA LEU A 228 -38.59 11.89 -13.11
C LEU A 228 -37.47 12.94 -13.04
N GLY A 229 -37.87 14.18 -12.80
CA GLY A 229 -36.98 15.29 -12.53
C GLY A 229 -37.77 16.48 -12.00
N PHE A 230 -37.14 17.29 -11.14
CA PHE A 230 -37.67 18.61 -10.84
C PHE A 230 -37.52 19.47 -12.10
N VAL A 231 -38.62 19.71 -12.82
CA VAL A 231 -38.66 20.65 -13.93
C VAL A 231 -39.20 21.96 -13.36
N GLY A 232 -38.31 22.91 -13.09
CA GLY A 232 -38.70 24.23 -12.59
C GLY A 232 -39.56 25.02 -13.59
N ASP A 233 -39.58 24.58 -14.86
CA ASP A 233 -40.20 25.28 -15.99
C ASP A 233 -41.48 24.59 -16.50
N LEU A 234 -42.02 23.59 -15.78
CA LEU A 234 -43.38 23.07 -16.05
C LEU A 234 -44.40 24.03 -15.45
N VAL A 235 -44.69 25.12 -16.16
CA VAL A 235 -45.88 25.98 -15.99
C VAL A 235 -46.91 25.60 -17.03
#